data_AF-A0A558HCS0-F1
#
_entry.id   AF-A0A558HCS0-F1
#
_cell.length_a   1.000
_cell.length_b   1.000
_cell.length_c   1.000
_cell.angle_alpha   90.00
_cell.angle_beta   90.00
_cell.angle_gamma   90.00
#
_symmetry.space_group_name_H-M   'P 1'
#
loop_
_entity.id
_entity.type
_entity.pdbx_description
1 polymer ?
#
loop_
_entity_poly.entity_id
_entity_poly.type
_entity_poly.pdbx_seq_one_letter_code
_entity_poly.pdbx_strand_id
1 'polypeptide(L)'
;MRKTLLVLSAIVLLSALAQLFFAGYFHFQNTIEAQREAGVFHAVNGQYVLRYGALLAAIVAAIAKVGSRTIWLAAGIFLLTWLQLFIFIIGGMLTGSSPEFITPAGSWVVSIHPIVGVLMIFMSYWLFNRARAAALNPQPLPPKAAASDASASSSAA
;
A
#
# COMPACT_ATOMS: atom_id res chain seq x y z
N MET A 1 15.52 -2.68 -11.10
CA MET A 1 14.43 -2.62 -10.11
C MET A 1 13.99 -1.22 -9.68
N ARG A 2 14.87 -0.19 -9.59
CA ARG A 2 14.45 1.16 -9.16
C ARG A 2 13.42 1.83 -10.10
N LYS A 3 13.59 1.70 -11.43
CA LYS A 3 12.57 2.15 -12.42
C LYS A 3 11.26 1.36 -12.32
N THR A 4 11.34 0.05 -12.10
CA THR A 4 10.17 -0.80 -11.84
C THR A 4 9.41 -0.34 -10.60
N LEU A 5 10.13 -0.01 -9.51
CA LEU A 5 9.54 0.54 -8.30
C LEU A 5 8.84 1.88 -8.58
N LEU A 6 9.44 2.75 -9.41
CA LEU A 6 8.80 4.01 -9.81
C LEU A 6 7.47 3.75 -10.51
N VAL A 7 7.43 2.87 -11.52
CA VAL A 7 6.19 2.53 -12.24
C VAL A 7 5.15 1.94 -11.28
N LEU A 8 5.54 0.97 -10.44
CA LEU A 8 4.63 0.37 -9.46
C LEU A 8 4.10 1.38 -8.45
N SER A 9 4.95 2.27 -7.95
CA SER A 9 4.54 3.32 -7.00
C SER A 9 3.56 4.31 -7.65
N ALA A 10 3.70 4.59 -8.94
CA ALA A 10 2.73 5.40 -9.68
C ALA A 10 1.40 4.67 -9.82
N ILE A 11 1.40 3.37 -10.14
CA ILE A 11 0.19 2.54 -10.20
C ILE A 11 -0.50 2.50 -8.83
N VAL A 12 0.24 2.31 -7.74
CA VAL A 12 -0.31 2.30 -6.37
C VAL A 12 -0.92 3.65 -6.02
N LEU A 13 -0.25 4.77 -6.34
CA LEU A 13 -0.79 6.11 -6.12
C LEU A 13 -2.07 6.37 -6.93
N LEU A 14 -2.05 6.08 -8.22
CA LEU A 14 -3.21 6.23 -9.09
C LEU A 14 -4.37 5.34 -8.65
N SER A 15 -4.09 4.11 -8.22
CA SER A 15 -5.07 3.18 -7.68
C SER A 15 -5.65 3.68 -6.35
N ALA A 16 -4.85 4.27 -5.46
CA ALA A 16 -5.34 4.87 -4.22
C ALA A 16 -6.26 6.09 -4.47
N LEU A 17 -5.91 6.94 -5.45
CA LEU A 17 -6.77 8.05 -5.88
C LEU A 17 -8.06 7.55 -6.53
N ALA A 18 -7.96 6.56 -7.43
CA ALA A 18 -9.11 5.91 -8.06
C ALA A 18 -10.02 5.25 -7.02
N GLN A 19 -9.47 4.72 -5.92
CA GLN A 19 -10.26 4.11 -4.85
C GLN A 19 -11.23 5.12 -4.21
N LEU A 20 -10.79 6.37 -4.00
CA LEU A 20 -11.63 7.43 -3.47
C LEU A 20 -12.70 7.84 -4.48
N PHE A 21 -12.35 7.95 -5.76
CA PHE A 21 -13.33 8.20 -6.83
C PHE A 21 -14.38 7.08 -6.88
N PHE A 22 -13.97 5.81 -6.89
CA PHE A 22 -14.89 4.68 -6.91
C PHE A 22 -15.73 4.59 -5.64
N ALA A 23 -15.21 5.00 -4.48
CA ALA A 23 -16.00 5.07 -3.24
C ALA A 23 -17.14 6.09 -3.38
N GLY A 24 -16.85 7.29 -3.90
CA GLY A 24 -17.86 8.30 -4.17
C GLY A 24 -18.85 7.86 -5.25
N TYR A 25 -18.35 7.33 -6.37
CA TYR A 25 -19.19 6.80 -7.44
C TYR A 25 -20.13 5.71 -6.92
N PHE A 26 -19.65 4.78 -6.10
CA PHE A 26 -20.48 3.80 -5.41
C PHE A 26 -21.54 4.43 -4.51
N HIS A 27 -21.14 5.35 -3.63
CA HIS A 27 -22.02 5.85 -2.56
C HIS A 27 -23.12 6.80 -3.05
N PHE A 28 -22.86 7.55 -4.14
CA PHE A 28 -23.78 8.57 -4.65
C PHE A 28 -24.66 8.08 -5.81
N GLN A 29 -24.92 6.77 -5.91
CA GLN A 29 -25.88 6.23 -6.88
C GLN A 29 -27.33 6.42 -6.41
N ASN A 30 -28.23 6.63 -7.37
CA ASN A 30 -29.64 6.93 -7.09
C ASN A 30 -30.54 5.68 -7.03
N THR A 31 -30.00 4.50 -7.35
CA THR A 31 -30.71 3.21 -7.23
C THR A 31 -29.81 2.16 -6.59
N ILE A 32 -30.43 1.14 -5.98
CA ILE A 32 -29.71 0.04 -5.32
C ILE A 32 -28.94 -0.79 -6.35
N GLU A 33 -29.51 -1.01 -7.52
CA GLU A 33 -28.90 -1.74 -8.63
C GLU A 33 -27.63 -1.01 -9.11
N ALA A 34 -27.73 0.29 -9.39
CA ALA A 34 -26.58 1.10 -9.81
C ALA A 34 -25.52 1.17 -8.72
N GLN A 35 -25.92 1.28 -7.45
CA GLN A 35 -25.01 1.22 -6.31
C GLN A 35 -24.24 -0.11 -6.28
N ARG A 36 -24.93 -1.25 -6.45
CA ARG A 36 -24.29 -2.57 -6.47
C ARG A 36 -23.27 -2.69 -7.60
N GLU A 37 -23.64 -2.26 -8.81
CA GLU A 37 -22.75 -2.29 -9.99
C GLU A 37 -21.52 -1.38 -9.78
N ALA A 38 -21.73 -0.15 -9.30
CA ALA A 38 -20.66 0.79 -9.00
C ALA A 38 -19.72 0.29 -7.88
N GLY A 39 -20.28 -0.42 -6.89
CA GLY A 39 -19.53 -1.01 -5.78
C GLY A 39 -18.49 -2.04 -6.21
N VAL A 40 -18.70 -2.71 -7.35
CA VAL A 40 -17.73 -3.68 -7.90
C VAL A 40 -16.40 -3.00 -8.22
N PHE A 41 -16.40 -1.78 -8.77
CA PHE A 41 -15.15 -1.07 -9.09
C PHE A 41 -14.34 -0.75 -7.83
N HIS A 42 -15.01 -0.28 -6.78
CA HIS A 42 -14.37 0.00 -5.49
C HIS A 42 -13.82 -1.29 -4.85
N ALA A 43 -14.60 -2.37 -4.88
CA ALA A 43 -14.18 -3.66 -4.34
C ALA A 43 -12.98 -4.23 -5.12
N VAL A 44 -13.03 -4.25 -6.45
CA VAL A 44 -11.99 -4.82 -7.29
C VAL A 44 -10.68 -4.03 -7.19
N ASN A 45 -10.74 -2.70 -7.30
CA ASN A 45 -9.55 -1.87 -7.19
C ASN A 45 -8.91 -1.98 -5.80
N GLY A 46 -9.70 -1.94 -4.72
CA GLY A 46 -9.19 -2.04 -3.36
C GLY A 46 -8.62 -3.42 -3.01
N GLN A 47 -9.34 -4.49 -3.34
CA GLN A 47 -8.97 -5.86 -2.94
C GLN A 47 -7.89 -6.47 -3.80
N TYR A 48 -7.81 -6.11 -5.08
CA TYR A 48 -6.86 -6.73 -6.01
C TYR A 48 -5.79 -5.73 -6.43
N VAL A 49 -6.15 -4.64 -7.11
CA VAL A 49 -5.17 -3.74 -7.73
C VAL A 49 -4.29 -3.07 -6.68
N LEU A 50 -4.89 -2.41 -5.70
CA LEU A 50 -4.15 -1.68 -4.67
C LEU A 50 -3.40 -2.64 -3.74
N ARG A 51 -4.04 -3.72 -3.31
CA ARG A 51 -3.46 -4.73 -2.40
C ARG A 51 -2.24 -5.41 -3.02
N TYR A 52 -2.39 -6.03 -4.19
CA TYR A 52 -1.29 -6.74 -4.81
C TYR A 52 -0.26 -5.79 -5.43
N GLY A 53 -0.67 -4.60 -5.87
CA GLY A 53 0.24 -3.54 -6.29
C GLY A 53 1.17 -3.09 -5.15
N ALA A 54 0.62 -2.87 -3.95
CA ALA A 54 1.41 -2.50 -2.77
C ALA A 54 2.35 -3.63 -2.31
N LEU A 55 1.89 -4.88 -2.33
CA LEU A 55 2.72 -6.05 -2.05
C LEU A 55 3.90 -6.15 -3.03
N LEU A 56 3.61 -6.05 -4.33
CA LEU A 56 4.64 -6.10 -5.36
C LEU A 56 5.61 -4.92 -5.25
N ALA A 57 5.12 -3.72 -4.92
CA ALA A 57 5.98 -2.56 -4.65
C ALA A 57 6.90 -2.81 -3.45
N ALA A 58 6.43 -3.46 -2.37
CA ALA A 58 7.27 -3.82 -1.22
C ALA A 58 8.37 -4.82 -1.59
N ILE A 59 8.02 -5.87 -2.34
CA ILE A 59 8.99 -6.86 -2.84
C ILE A 59 10.03 -6.19 -3.74
N VAL A 60 9.58 -5.38 -4.71
CA VAL A 60 10.47 -4.69 -5.64
C VAL A 60 11.33 -3.65 -4.93
N ALA A 61 10.83 -2.98 -3.90
CA ALA A 61 11.62 -2.07 -3.06
C ALA A 61 12.74 -2.82 -2.32
N ALA A 62 12.46 -4.01 -1.80
CA ALA A 62 13.46 -4.85 -1.15
C ALA A 62 14.55 -5.29 -2.15
N ILE A 63 14.16 -5.79 -3.32
CA ILE A 63 15.11 -6.19 -4.39
C ILE A 63 15.91 -4.98 -4.89
N ALA A 64 15.29 -3.80 -4.99
CA ALA A 64 15.94 -2.57 -5.42
C ALA A 64 16.88 -1.95 -4.38
N LYS A 65 16.87 -2.45 -3.13
CA LYS A 65 17.69 -1.98 -2.00
C LYS A 65 17.57 -0.47 -1.76
N VAL A 66 16.35 0.08 -1.84
CA VAL A 66 16.07 1.54 -1.71
C VAL A 66 15.97 2.04 -0.26
N GLY A 67 16.30 1.19 0.72
CA GLY A 67 16.28 1.50 2.15
C GLY A 67 15.03 1.03 2.88
N SER A 68 15.20 0.66 4.15
CA SER A 68 14.16 0.06 5.00
C SER A 68 12.90 0.93 5.12
N ARG A 69 13.06 2.25 5.23
CA ARG A 69 11.94 3.20 5.32
C ARG A 69 11.02 3.14 4.09
N THR A 70 11.55 2.88 2.91
CA THR A 70 10.75 2.77 1.66
C THR A 70 10.07 1.41 1.56
N ILE A 71 10.75 0.34 1.99
CA ILE A 71 10.18 -1.01 2.05
C ILE A 71 9.00 -1.04 3.04
N TRP A 72 9.19 -0.51 4.25
CA TRP A 72 8.14 -0.43 5.27
C TRP A 72 6.99 0.50 4.88
N LEU A 73 7.24 1.53 4.08
CA LEU A 73 6.17 2.38 3.55
C LEU A 73 5.26 1.59 2.60
N ALA A 74 5.83 0.81 1.68
CA ALA A 74 5.06 -0.04 0.77
C ALA A 74 4.35 -1.19 1.51
N ALA A 75 5.05 -1.86 2.43
CA ALA A 75 4.46 -2.90 3.27
C ALA A 75 3.33 -2.34 4.16
N GLY A 76 3.50 -1.13 4.69
CA GLY A 76 2.46 -0.44 5.45
C GLY A 76 1.19 -0.20 4.64
N ILE A 77 1.31 0.25 3.38
CA ILE A 77 0.15 0.40 2.48
C ILE A 77 -0.54 -0.96 2.29
N PHE A 78 0.23 -2.02 2.02
CA PHE A 78 -0.33 -3.38 1.90
C PHE A 78 -1.08 -3.81 3.15
N LEU A 79 -0.50 -3.65 4.34
CA LEU A 79 -1.15 -4.00 5.61
C LEU A 79 -2.40 -3.15 5.86
N LEU A 80 -2.40 -1.87 5.50
CA LEU A 80 -3.59 -1.02 5.60
C LEU A 80 -4.72 -1.51 4.70
N THR A 81 -4.46 -2.12 3.54
CA THR A 81 -5.53 -2.74 2.73
C THR A 81 -6.20 -3.94 3.41
N TRP A 82 -5.52 -4.59 4.36
CA TRP A 82 -6.12 -5.63 5.21
C TRP A 82 -6.87 -5.03 6.38
N LEU A 83 -6.33 -3.98 7.00
CA LEU A 83 -7.04 -3.22 8.02
C LEU A 83 -8.39 -2.72 7.50
N GLN A 84 -8.46 -2.27 6.25
CA GLN A 84 -9.73 -1.87 5.62
C GLN A 84 -10.77 -2.99 5.64
N LEU A 85 -10.38 -4.23 5.38
CA LEU A 85 -11.28 -5.39 5.45
C LEU A 85 -11.65 -5.71 6.90
N PHE A 86 -10.69 -5.64 7.82
CA PHE A 86 -10.93 -5.93 9.23
C PHE A 86 -11.86 -4.91 9.91
N ILE A 87 -11.86 -3.65 9.48
CA ILE A 87 -12.84 -2.65 9.94
C ILE A 87 -14.27 -3.15 9.72
N PHE A 88 -14.57 -3.79 8.59
CA PHE A 88 -15.90 -4.33 8.32
C PHE A 88 -16.17 -5.64 9.06
N ILE A 89 -15.23 -6.60 9.03
CA ILE A 89 -15.43 -7.91 9.67
C ILE A 89 -15.52 -7.77 11.20
N ILE A 90 -14.47 -7.20 11.80
CA ILE A 90 -14.37 -7.06 13.25
C ILE A 90 -15.36 -6.01 13.73
N GLY A 91 -15.51 -4.90 13.01
CA GLY A 91 -16.50 -3.87 13.34
C GLY A 91 -17.92 -4.42 13.32
N GLY A 92 -18.30 -5.23 12.33
CA GLY A 92 -19.58 -5.92 12.28
C GLY A 92 -19.78 -6.83 13.50
N MET A 93 -18.82 -7.71 13.77
CA MET A 93 -18.86 -8.63 14.91
C MET A 93 -18.98 -7.91 16.27
N LEU A 94 -18.24 -6.83 16.49
CA LEU A 94 -18.22 -6.12 17.77
C LEU A 94 -19.43 -5.20 17.99
N THR A 95 -20.08 -4.77 16.90
CA THR A 95 -21.20 -3.81 16.97
C THR A 95 -22.55 -4.44 16.69
N GLY A 96 -22.59 -5.74 16.37
CA GLY A 96 -23.80 -6.45 15.96
C GLY A 96 -24.32 -6.03 14.58
N SER A 97 -23.47 -5.40 13.75
CA SER A 97 -23.87 -4.98 12.40
C SER A 97 -23.70 -6.11 11.39
N SER A 98 -24.63 -6.20 10.45
CA SER A 98 -24.63 -7.13 9.32
C SER A 98 -24.87 -6.38 8.00
N PRO A 99 -24.72 -7.03 6.83
CA PRO A 99 -25.06 -6.44 5.54
C PRO A 99 -26.53 -5.95 5.45
N GLU A 100 -27.43 -6.57 6.21
CA GLU A 100 -28.86 -6.26 6.23
C GLU A 100 -29.24 -5.22 7.29
N PHE A 101 -28.39 -5.03 8.31
CA PHE A 101 -28.68 -4.15 9.45
C PHE A 101 -27.40 -3.53 10.01
N ILE A 102 -27.27 -2.21 9.89
CA ILE A 102 -26.13 -1.45 10.43
C ILE A 102 -26.55 -0.76 11.74
N THR A 103 -25.85 -1.04 12.84
CA THR A 103 -26.08 -0.36 14.12
C THR A 103 -25.42 1.03 14.13
N PRO A 104 -25.87 1.96 14.99
CA PRO A 104 -25.20 3.26 15.14
C PRO A 104 -23.71 3.12 15.49
N ALA A 105 -23.36 2.15 16.35
CA ALA A 105 -21.97 1.84 16.68
C ALA A 105 -21.20 1.32 15.46
N GLY A 106 -21.82 0.47 14.63
CA GLY A 106 -21.26 0.00 13.37
C GLY A 106 -20.91 1.15 12.42
N SER A 107 -21.82 2.10 12.25
CA SER A 107 -21.59 3.30 11.43
C SER A 107 -20.38 4.12 11.92
N TRP A 108 -20.22 4.29 13.23
CA TRP A 108 -19.06 4.96 13.80
C TRP A 108 -17.74 4.21 13.54
N VAL A 109 -17.73 2.89 13.71
CA VAL A 109 -16.54 2.07 13.44
C VAL A 109 -16.17 2.11 11.96
N VAL A 110 -17.15 1.96 11.06
CA VAL A 110 -16.94 2.00 9.61
C VAL A 110 -16.45 3.38 9.15
N SER A 111 -16.75 4.46 9.87
CA SER A 111 -16.25 5.81 9.55
C SER A 111 -14.71 5.93 9.61
N ILE A 112 -14.01 4.98 10.23
CA ILE A 112 -12.55 4.88 10.20
C ILE A 112 -12.04 4.49 8.79
N HIS A 113 -12.83 3.75 8.02
CA HIS A 113 -12.48 3.28 6.68
C HIS A 113 -12.02 4.40 5.72
N PRO A 114 -12.80 5.48 5.50
CA PRO A 114 -12.37 6.57 4.62
C PRO A 114 -11.14 7.31 5.16
N ILE A 115 -10.96 7.42 6.49
CA ILE A 115 -9.78 8.05 7.10
C ILE A 115 -8.51 7.24 6.77
N VAL A 116 -8.57 5.92 6.91
CA VAL A 116 -7.47 5.03 6.51
C VAL A 116 -7.24 5.11 4.99
N GLY A 117 -8.31 5.28 4.20
CA GLY A 117 -8.23 5.50 2.75
C GLY A 117 -7.40 6.72 2.39
N VAL A 118 -7.67 7.85 3.04
CA VAL A 118 -6.91 9.10 2.86
C VAL A 118 -5.44 8.94 3.30
N LEU A 119 -5.18 8.27 4.42
CA LEU A 119 -3.81 7.96 4.85
C LEU A 119 -3.04 7.16 3.79
N MET A 120 -3.66 6.15 3.18
CA MET A 120 -3.04 5.37 2.11
C MET A 120 -2.69 6.22 0.89
N ILE A 121 -3.49 7.24 0.54
CA ILE A 121 -3.17 8.18 -0.55
C ILE A 121 -1.87 8.93 -0.23
N PHE A 122 -1.76 9.50 0.99
CA PHE A 122 -0.54 10.20 1.41
C PHE A 122 0.69 9.29 1.44
N MET A 123 0.55 8.07 1.97
CA MET A 123 1.62 7.09 1.99
C MET A 123 2.05 6.69 0.57
N SER A 124 1.11 6.51 -0.35
CA SER A 124 1.38 6.17 -1.75
C SER A 124 2.08 7.31 -2.48
N TYR A 125 1.70 8.56 -2.18
CA TYR A 125 2.38 9.75 -2.69
C TYR A 125 3.84 9.81 -2.22
N TRP A 126 4.10 9.55 -0.93
CA TRP A 126 5.47 9.48 -0.43
C TRP A 126 6.27 8.31 -1.00
N LEU A 127 5.64 7.16 -1.22
CA LEU A 127 6.28 6.02 -1.88
C LEU A 127 6.71 6.40 -3.30
N PHE A 128 5.82 7.05 -4.06
CA PHE A 128 6.13 7.57 -5.39
C PHE A 128 7.31 8.54 -5.39
N ASN A 129 7.30 9.53 -4.49
CA ASN A 129 8.39 10.50 -4.40
C ASN A 129 9.74 9.85 -4.07
N ARG A 130 9.77 8.87 -3.15
CA ARG A 130 10.98 8.13 -2.81
C ARG A 130 11.46 7.24 -3.96
N ALA A 131 10.53 6.57 -4.64
CA ALA A 131 10.85 5.75 -5.80
C ALA A 131 11.39 6.60 -6.97
N ARG A 132 10.82 7.79 -7.18
CA ARG A 132 11.28 8.76 -8.18
C ARG A 132 12.69 9.25 -7.87
N ALA A 133 12.95 9.65 -6.63
CA ALA A 133 14.29 10.04 -6.20
C ALA A 133 15.32 8.92 -6.41
N ALA A 134 14.98 7.69 -6.02
CA ALA A 134 15.87 6.53 -6.19
C ALA A 134 16.12 6.17 -7.67
N ALA A 135 15.14 6.39 -8.54
CA ALA A 135 15.23 6.06 -9.96
C ALA A 135 15.98 7.12 -10.79
N LEU A 136 15.79 8.40 -10.48
CA LEU A 136 16.35 9.52 -11.23
C LEU A 136 17.69 10.01 -10.69
N ASN A 137 17.92 9.91 -9.38
CA ASN A 137 19.15 10.32 -8.71
C ASN A 137 19.79 9.14 -7.98
N PRO A 138 20.33 8.15 -8.70
CA PRO A 138 20.98 7.01 -8.07
C PRO A 138 22.25 7.49 -7.33
N GLN A 139 22.21 7.49 -6.00
CA GLN A 139 23.43 7.61 -5.20
C GLN A 139 24.40 6.47 -5.56
N PRO A 140 25.71 6.75 -5.72
CA PRO A 140 26.71 5.71 -5.93
C PRO A 140 26.62 4.68 -4.81
N LEU A 141 26.72 3.40 -5.16
CA LEU A 141 26.82 2.35 -4.13
C LEU A 141 28.11 2.60 -3.32
N PRO A 142 28.09 2.41 -1.99
CA PRO A 142 29.32 2.42 -1.21
C PRO A 142 30.32 1.45 -1.84
N PRO A 143 31.62 1.81 -1.93
CA PRO A 143 32.64 0.89 -2.41
C PRO A 143 32.51 -0.43 -1.66
N LYS A 144 32.49 -1.54 -2.39
CA LYS A 144 32.57 -2.87 -1.78
C LYS A 144 33.86 -2.85 -0.95
N ALA A 145 33.75 -2.91 0.37
CA ALA A 145 34.91 -3.02 1.24
C ALA A 145 35.73 -4.20 0.71
N ALA A 146 36.94 -3.93 0.24
CA ALA A 146 37.85 -4.97 -0.18
C ALA A 146 37.96 -5.92 1.02
N ALA A 147 37.63 -7.18 0.81
CA ALA A 147 37.92 -8.22 1.80
C ALA A 147 39.39 -8.06 2.16
N SER A 148 39.68 -7.93 3.45
CA SER A 148 41.05 -7.87 3.95
C SER A 148 41.69 -9.25 3.78
N ASP A 149 42.09 -9.58 2.55
CA ASP A 149 43.03 -10.65 2.25
C ASP A 149 44.44 -10.16 2.60
N ALA A 150 44.70 -9.93 3.88
CA ALA A 150 46.03 -9.59 4.39
C ALA A 150 46.13 -9.77 5.92
N SER A 151 46.08 -11.01 6.42
CA SER A 151 46.69 -11.33 7.75
C SER A 151 46.93 -12.83 8.03
N ALA A 152 47.31 -13.63 7.03
CA ALA A 152 47.74 -15.01 7.31
C ALA A 152 48.92 -15.46 6.43
N SER A 153 50.02 -14.70 6.45
CA SER A 153 51.31 -15.19 5.96
C SER A 153 52.48 -14.58 6.74
N SER A 154 52.60 -14.87 8.04
CA SER A 154 53.88 -14.77 8.75
C SER A 154 53.83 -15.44 10.13
N SER A 155 54.07 -16.75 10.18
CA SER A 155 54.87 -17.37 11.24
C SER A 155 55.26 -18.80 10.83
N ALA A 156 56.27 -18.90 9.99
CA ALA A 156 57.12 -20.08 9.89
C ALA A 156 58.55 -19.61 10.09
N ALA A 157 59.07 -19.83 11.31
CA ALA A 157 60.47 -19.98 11.66
C ALA A 157 60.54 -20.39 13.14
#